data_AF-E9CVW1-F1
#
_entry.id   AF-E9CVW1-F1
#
_cell.length_a   1.000
_cell.length_b   1.000
_cell.length_c   1.000
_cell.angle_alpha   90.00
_cell.angle_beta   90.00
_cell.angle_gamma   90.00
#
_symmetry.space_group_name_H-M   'P 1'
#
loop_
_entity.id
_entity.type
_entity.pdbx_description
1 polymer ?
#
loop_
_entity_poly.entity_id
_entity_poly.type
_entity_poly.pdbx_seq_one_letter_code
_entity_poly.pdbx_strand_id
1 'polypeptide(L)'
;MGSIAMPAQLGDLNDQVFVLVTGTNSGLGLSICRRLIDEFLHTRPRTQSLTLIFTTRSTRKSNETLAHLQRHLRLAGVSGRDLERITLKPENVDLCDLLSVRALSRRLLASTPKLDVVVLNAGIAGFSGLNWFRAIYMVLTDLIYAVTWPSSYCISPTGTLVKKQTQLPDEPPLGQLFCANVFGHYMLSHNLVPLLKKSDIPGRIIWTSSLEANREVFDVSDIQALKTSRAYESVKYLTDILALTSPLPSTAPWVNSFLSSFDDDNHISNGKSSLQDRKLSSTTPSMYVAHPGICATSILPLILPLYYAMIAAFWFARIVGSPWHVLSSYRGAAASVWLALAPHSVIDAAEAAYAALGGGRVKWGSSCDRLGRESVVCTEVEGWGFGGIVGGPQLEGDRTRRRKRGARDLTAEERVEFEELGRRCWREMEELRVRWDDILDRAEDNMGEKAA
;
A
#
# COMPACT_ATOMS: atom_id res chain seq x y z
N MET A 1 -23.24 -27.02 -34.67
CA MET A 1 -23.67 -27.24 -33.26
C MET A 1 -22.45 -27.65 -32.46
N GLY A 2 -21.78 -26.68 -31.83
CA GLY A 2 -20.63 -26.93 -30.95
C GLY A 2 -21.00 -26.41 -29.58
N SER A 3 -21.25 -27.33 -28.65
CA SER A 3 -21.61 -27.08 -27.26
C SER A 3 -20.51 -26.25 -26.58
N ILE A 4 -20.81 -24.99 -26.29
CA ILE A 4 -20.03 -24.16 -25.36
C ILE A 4 -20.26 -24.76 -23.97
N ALA A 5 -19.24 -25.43 -23.44
CA ALA A 5 -19.27 -25.89 -22.05
C ALA A 5 -19.38 -24.65 -21.14
N MET A 6 -20.47 -24.57 -20.39
CA MET A 6 -20.61 -23.59 -19.30
C MET A 6 -19.51 -23.85 -18.25
N PRO A 7 -18.93 -22.81 -17.64
CA PRO A 7 -18.02 -23.01 -16.52
C PRO A 7 -18.79 -23.68 -15.37
N ALA A 8 -18.10 -24.58 -14.68
CA ALA A 8 -18.57 -25.23 -13.46
C ALA A 8 -19.18 -24.20 -12.49
N GLN A 9 -20.27 -24.60 -11.81
CA GLN A 9 -21.01 -23.82 -10.82
C GLN A 9 -20.09 -22.87 -10.04
N LEU A 10 -20.26 -21.56 -10.24
CA LEU A 10 -19.64 -20.57 -9.36
C LEU A 10 -20.10 -20.91 -7.94
N GLY A 11 -19.16 -21.27 -7.06
CA GLY A 11 -19.43 -21.35 -5.63
C GLY A 11 -19.99 -20.03 -5.11
N ASP A 12 -20.61 -20.06 -3.93
CA ASP A 12 -21.14 -18.86 -3.27
C ASP A 12 -20.09 -17.73 -3.30
N LEU A 13 -20.51 -16.52 -3.65
CA LEU A 13 -19.61 -15.36 -3.73
C LEU A 13 -18.91 -15.11 -2.38
N ASN A 14 -19.54 -15.52 -1.28
CA ASN A 14 -18.99 -15.50 0.07
C ASN A 14 -17.74 -16.38 0.25
N ASP A 15 -17.60 -17.45 -0.55
CA ASP A 15 -16.43 -18.34 -0.52
C ASP A 15 -15.30 -17.86 -1.45
N GLN A 16 -15.53 -16.79 -2.22
CA GLN A 16 -14.54 -16.23 -3.14
C GLN A 16 -13.87 -15.00 -2.53
N VAL A 17 -12.53 -15.02 -2.48
CA VAL A 17 -11.70 -13.91 -2.00
C VAL A 17 -11.06 -13.19 -3.17
N PHE A 18 -11.29 -11.88 -3.29
CA PHE A 18 -10.76 -11.03 -4.34
C PHE A 18 -9.70 -10.08 -3.79
N VAL A 19 -8.46 -10.23 -4.26
CA VAL A 19 -7.32 -9.40 -3.83
C VAL A 19 -6.70 -8.70 -5.03
N LEU A 20 -6.66 -7.38 -5.00
CA LEU A 20 -5.94 -6.55 -5.96
C LEU A 20 -4.56 -6.19 -5.42
N VAL A 21 -3.49 -6.40 -6.18
CA VAL A 21 -2.12 -5.99 -5.81
C VAL A 21 -1.52 -5.12 -6.91
N THR A 22 -1.06 -3.92 -6.54
CA THR A 22 -0.42 -3.01 -7.50
C THR A 22 1.09 -3.25 -7.63
N GLY A 23 1.62 -3.17 -8.86
CA GLY A 23 3.07 -3.15 -9.11
C GLY A 23 3.75 -4.51 -8.88
N THR A 24 3.32 -5.53 -9.60
CA THR A 24 3.69 -6.93 -9.33
C THR A 24 4.74 -7.52 -10.26
N ASN A 25 5.38 -6.68 -11.09
CA ASN A 25 6.33 -7.14 -12.12
C ASN A 25 7.59 -7.81 -11.55
N SER A 26 8.04 -7.41 -10.37
CA SER A 26 9.26 -7.92 -9.74
C SER A 26 9.29 -7.62 -8.24
N GLY A 27 10.34 -8.09 -7.57
CA GLY A 27 10.65 -7.70 -6.18
C GLY A 27 9.51 -7.99 -5.20
N LEU A 28 9.17 -6.97 -4.41
CA LEU A 28 8.17 -7.07 -3.34
C LEU A 28 6.77 -7.40 -3.86
N GLY A 29 6.27 -6.72 -4.91
CA GLY A 29 4.92 -6.94 -5.42
C GLY A 29 4.69 -8.37 -5.93
N LEU A 30 5.66 -8.91 -6.68
CA LEU A 30 5.62 -10.33 -7.10
C LEU A 30 5.63 -11.28 -5.89
N SER A 31 6.38 -10.91 -4.84
CA SER A 31 6.49 -11.71 -3.62
C SER A 31 5.24 -11.66 -2.76
N ILE A 32 4.54 -10.53 -2.72
CA ILE A 32 3.21 -10.41 -2.12
C ILE A 32 2.24 -11.37 -2.82
N CYS A 33 2.22 -11.39 -4.15
CA CYS A 33 1.38 -12.33 -4.91
C CYS A 33 1.69 -13.80 -4.58
N ARG A 34 2.97 -14.18 -4.55
CA ARG A 34 3.39 -15.56 -4.21
C ARG A 34 2.98 -15.95 -2.80
N ARG A 35 3.29 -15.09 -1.83
CA ARG A 35 3.00 -15.34 -0.42
C ARG A 35 1.50 -15.34 -0.14
N LEU A 36 0.72 -14.49 -0.81
CA LEU A 36 -0.74 -14.52 -0.75
C LEU A 36 -1.29 -15.88 -1.18
N ILE A 37 -0.79 -16.43 -2.30
CA ILE A 37 -1.19 -17.76 -2.79
C ILE A 37 -0.83 -18.83 -1.75
N ASP A 38 0.41 -18.85 -1.27
CA ASP A 38 0.91 -19.86 -0.34
C ASP A 38 0.14 -19.83 0.99
N GLU A 39 -0.01 -18.65 1.59
CA GLU A 39 -0.73 -18.49 2.86
C GLU A 39 -2.24 -18.72 2.69
N PHE A 40 -2.85 -18.32 1.56
CA PHE A 40 -4.26 -18.60 1.29
C PHE A 40 -4.51 -20.11 1.23
N LEU A 41 -3.71 -20.84 0.45
CA LEU A 41 -3.86 -22.29 0.32
C LEU A 41 -3.62 -23.02 1.64
N HIS A 42 -2.69 -22.52 2.46
CA HIS A 42 -2.37 -23.09 3.78
C HIS A 42 -3.44 -22.79 4.84
N THR A 43 -4.02 -21.59 4.85
CA THR A 43 -4.88 -21.11 5.95
C THR A 43 -6.37 -21.16 5.66
N ARG A 44 -6.79 -21.13 4.39
CA ARG A 44 -8.21 -21.06 4.02
C ARG A 44 -8.81 -22.43 3.73
N PRO A 45 -10.09 -22.67 4.12
CA PRO A 45 -10.79 -23.92 3.83
C PRO A 45 -10.80 -24.25 2.33
N ARG A 46 -10.83 -25.54 1.99
CA ARG A 46 -10.86 -26.02 0.60
C ARG A 46 -12.08 -25.56 -0.21
N THR A 47 -13.15 -25.10 0.47
CA THR A 47 -14.33 -24.53 -0.16
C THR A 47 -14.07 -23.13 -0.71
N GLN A 48 -13.06 -22.42 -0.20
CA GLN A 48 -12.75 -21.05 -0.62
C GLN A 48 -11.78 -21.01 -1.79
N SER A 49 -11.96 -20.03 -2.67
CA SER A 49 -11.07 -19.72 -3.79
C SER A 49 -10.53 -18.29 -3.73
N LEU A 50 -9.37 -18.07 -4.34
CA LEU A 50 -8.68 -16.78 -4.43
C LEU A 50 -8.66 -16.31 -5.88
N THR A 51 -9.24 -15.14 -6.14
CA THR A 51 -9.00 -14.37 -7.36
C THR A 51 -7.96 -13.29 -7.06
N LEU A 52 -6.74 -13.53 -7.54
CA LEU A 52 -5.63 -12.59 -7.42
C LEU A 52 -5.54 -11.72 -8.67
N ILE A 53 -5.94 -10.47 -8.53
CA ILE A 53 -5.84 -9.44 -9.56
C ILE A 53 -4.49 -8.74 -9.37
N PHE A 54 -3.59 -8.85 -10.35
CA PHE A 54 -2.24 -8.30 -10.23
C PHE A 54 -1.98 -7.31 -11.36
N THR A 55 -1.40 -6.15 -11.02
CA THR A 55 -1.21 -5.07 -11.98
C THR A 55 0.24 -4.83 -12.36
N THR A 56 0.46 -4.55 -13.64
CA THR A 56 1.75 -4.07 -14.16
C THR A 56 1.55 -2.93 -15.18
N ARG A 57 2.61 -2.22 -15.56
CA ARG A 57 2.53 -1.11 -16.52
C ARG A 57 2.31 -1.52 -17.98
N SER A 58 2.44 -2.80 -18.33
CA SER A 58 2.26 -3.24 -19.72
C SER A 58 1.89 -4.71 -19.84
N THR A 59 1.20 -5.09 -20.92
CA THR A 59 0.76 -6.47 -21.16
C THR A 59 1.93 -7.46 -21.16
N ARG A 60 3.08 -7.06 -21.73
CA ARG A 60 4.31 -7.87 -21.69
C ARG A 60 4.71 -8.21 -20.25
N LYS A 61 4.77 -7.20 -19.38
CA LYS A 61 5.13 -7.37 -17.95
C LYS A 61 4.08 -8.21 -17.21
N SER A 62 2.81 -8.06 -17.55
CA SER A 62 1.74 -8.89 -17.00
C SER A 62 1.90 -10.36 -17.40
N ASN A 63 2.26 -10.65 -18.66
CA ASN A 63 2.52 -12.02 -19.12
C ASN A 63 3.76 -12.64 -18.45
N GLU A 64 4.84 -11.87 -18.29
CA GLU A 64 6.04 -12.32 -17.55
C GLU A 64 5.69 -12.62 -16.08
N THR A 65 4.91 -11.75 -15.43
CA THR A 65 4.42 -11.96 -14.06
C THR A 65 3.54 -13.20 -13.95
N LEU A 66 2.60 -13.39 -14.89
CA LEU A 66 1.73 -14.56 -14.94
C LEU A 66 2.55 -15.84 -15.03
N ALA A 67 3.55 -15.88 -15.92
CA ALA A 67 4.45 -17.01 -16.07
C ALA A 67 5.24 -17.29 -14.77
N HIS A 68 5.69 -16.25 -14.06
CA HIS A 68 6.36 -16.40 -12.77
C HIS A 68 5.44 -16.97 -11.67
N LEU A 69 4.17 -16.58 -11.64
CA LEU A 69 3.18 -17.09 -10.67
C LEU A 69 2.76 -18.54 -11.01
N GLN A 70 2.54 -18.84 -12.28
CA GLN A 70 2.27 -20.21 -12.74
C GLN A 70 3.45 -21.15 -12.44
N ARG A 71 4.69 -20.68 -12.64
CA ARG A 71 5.89 -21.44 -12.26
C ARG A 71 5.96 -21.66 -10.75
N HIS A 72 5.62 -20.66 -9.95
CA HIS A 72 5.59 -20.77 -8.49
C HIS A 72 4.61 -21.86 -8.03
N LEU A 73 3.38 -21.84 -8.55
CA LEU A 73 2.37 -22.87 -8.27
C LEU A 73 2.84 -24.29 -8.60
N ARG A 74 3.53 -24.47 -9.75
CA ARG A 74 4.12 -25.75 -10.14
C ARG A 74 5.23 -26.21 -9.19
N LEU A 75 6.15 -25.31 -8.82
CA LEU A 75 7.28 -25.62 -7.95
C LEU A 75 6.86 -25.89 -6.50
N ALA A 76 5.80 -25.25 -6.02
CA ALA A 76 5.22 -25.50 -4.71
C ALA A 76 4.48 -26.85 -4.63
N GLY A 77 4.35 -27.59 -5.73
CA GLY A 77 3.70 -28.91 -5.75
C GLY A 77 2.20 -28.82 -5.44
N VAL A 78 1.56 -27.70 -5.77
CA VAL A 78 0.13 -27.48 -5.50
C VAL A 78 -0.69 -28.54 -6.24
N SER A 79 -1.54 -29.26 -5.49
CA SER A 79 -2.36 -30.34 -6.03
C SER A 79 -3.38 -29.82 -7.06
N GLY A 80 -3.87 -30.66 -7.97
CA GLY A 80 -4.83 -30.24 -9.00
C GLY A 80 -6.07 -29.54 -8.41
N ARG A 81 -6.60 -30.05 -7.29
CA ARG A 81 -7.74 -29.45 -6.58
C ARG A 81 -7.41 -28.10 -5.93
N ASP A 82 -6.18 -27.92 -5.45
CA ASP A 82 -5.76 -26.64 -4.88
C ASP A 82 -5.44 -25.61 -5.98
N LEU A 83 -5.01 -26.06 -7.15
CA LEU A 83 -4.77 -25.19 -8.30
C LEU A 83 -6.08 -24.59 -8.84
N GLU A 84 -7.16 -25.36 -8.85
CA GLU A 84 -8.51 -24.90 -9.23
C GLU A 84 -9.05 -23.80 -8.30
N ARG A 85 -8.51 -23.68 -7.08
CA ARG A 85 -8.88 -22.61 -6.12
C ARG A 85 -8.19 -21.28 -6.42
N ILE A 86 -7.23 -21.21 -7.34
CA ILE A 86 -6.45 -20.00 -7.62
C ILE A 86 -6.75 -19.47 -9.03
N THR A 87 -7.38 -18.30 -9.09
CA THR A 87 -7.58 -17.55 -10.33
C THR A 87 -6.60 -16.38 -10.40
N LEU A 88 -5.79 -16.31 -11.45
CA LEU A 88 -4.83 -15.25 -11.69
C LEU A 88 -5.36 -14.31 -12.77
N LYS A 89 -5.67 -13.05 -12.42
CA LYS A 89 -6.22 -12.04 -13.34
C LYS A 89 -5.18 -10.91 -13.59
N PRO A 90 -4.47 -10.90 -14.73
CA PRO A 90 -3.56 -9.82 -15.07
C PRO A 90 -4.33 -8.54 -15.43
N GLU A 91 -3.86 -7.41 -14.93
CA GLU A 91 -4.37 -6.08 -15.28
C GLU A 91 -3.24 -5.09 -15.60
N ASN A 92 -3.60 -3.99 -16.25
CA ASN A 92 -2.66 -2.92 -16.60
C ASN A 92 -3.06 -1.58 -16.01
N VAL A 93 -2.07 -0.92 -15.39
CA VAL A 93 -2.17 0.45 -14.86
C VAL A 93 -0.79 1.10 -14.80
N ASP A 94 -0.73 2.36 -15.22
CA ASP A 94 0.36 3.27 -14.86
C ASP A 94 -0.17 4.30 -13.85
N LEU A 95 0.34 4.26 -12.62
CA LEU A 95 -0.11 5.15 -11.55
C LEU A 95 0.31 6.61 -11.76
N CYS A 96 1.23 6.88 -12.69
CA CYS A 96 1.57 8.24 -13.12
C CYS A 96 0.62 8.78 -14.21
N ASP A 97 -0.35 7.98 -14.65
CA ASP A 97 -1.34 8.30 -15.67
C ASP A 97 -2.75 8.08 -15.09
N LEU A 98 -3.41 9.17 -14.73
CA LEU A 98 -4.73 9.15 -14.10
C LEU A 98 -5.82 8.63 -15.05
N LEU A 99 -5.65 8.76 -16.36
CA LEU A 99 -6.55 8.13 -17.34
C LEU A 99 -6.36 6.61 -17.34
N SER A 100 -5.12 6.14 -17.22
CA SER A 100 -4.83 4.70 -17.02
C SER A 100 -5.48 4.17 -15.74
N VAL A 101 -5.44 4.95 -14.66
CA VAL A 101 -6.11 4.63 -13.38
C VAL A 101 -7.63 4.55 -13.57
N ARG A 102 -8.28 5.55 -14.17
CA ARG A 102 -9.73 5.54 -14.47
C ARG A 102 -10.11 4.34 -15.34
N ALA A 103 -9.31 4.05 -16.37
CA ALA A 103 -9.56 2.92 -17.26
C ALA A 103 -9.50 1.57 -16.52
N LEU A 104 -8.54 1.37 -15.61
CA LEU A 104 -8.50 0.18 -14.77
C LEU A 104 -9.73 0.11 -13.85
N SER A 105 -10.05 1.20 -13.15
CA SER A 105 -11.19 1.24 -12.23
C SER A 105 -12.50 0.86 -12.93
N ARG A 106 -12.78 1.44 -14.10
CA ARG A 106 -13.98 1.12 -14.90
C ARG A 106 -14.04 -0.36 -15.30
N ARG A 107 -12.91 -0.93 -15.77
CA ARG A 107 -12.85 -2.35 -16.12
C ARG A 107 -13.11 -3.24 -14.90
N LEU A 108 -12.54 -2.92 -13.75
CA LEU A 108 -12.75 -3.69 -12.53
C LEU A 108 -14.20 -3.59 -12.04
N LEU A 109 -14.78 -2.38 -12.02
CA LEU A 109 -16.18 -2.15 -11.68
C LEU A 109 -17.14 -2.94 -12.57
N ALA A 110 -16.85 -3.06 -13.87
CA ALA A 110 -17.67 -3.80 -14.82
C ALA A 110 -17.50 -5.33 -14.76
N SER A 111 -16.33 -5.83 -14.36
CA SER A 111 -15.96 -7.25 -14.52
C SER A 111 -15.68 -8.00 -13.23
N THR A 112 -15.71 -7.34 -12.08
CA THR A 112 -15.34 -7.93 -10.79
C THR A 112 -16.51 -7.79 -9.82
N PRO A 113 -16.97 -8.88 -9.19
CA PRO A 113 -18.18 -8.84 -8.36
C PRO A 113 -17.98 -8.06 -7.05
N LYS A 114 -16.81 -8.21 -6.42
CA LYS A 114 -16.40 -7.51 -5.19
C LYS A 114 -14.87 -7.41 -5.11
N LEU A 115 -14.37 -6.59 -4.19
CA LEU A 115 -12.97 -6.61 -3.75
C LEU A 115 -12.93 -6.74 -2.24
N ASP A 116 -12.22 -7.73 -1.72
CA ASP A 116 -12.04 -7.88 -0.27
C ASP A 116 -10.79 -7.11 0.19
N VAL A 117 -9.76 -7.04 -0.65
CA VAL A 117 -8.48 -6.40 -0.33
C VAL A 117 -7.88 -5.69 -1.54
N VAL A 118 -7.36 -4.49 -1.32
CA VAL A 118 -6.49 -3.77 -2.26
C VAL A 118 -5.15 -3.48 -1.57
N VAL A 119 -4.06 -4.04 -2.11
CA VAL A 119 -2.69 -3.82 -1.65
C VAL A 119 -2.00 -2.81 -2.58
N LEU A 120 -1.81 -1.60 -2.06
CA LEU A 120 -1.20 -0.46 -2.73
C LEU A 120 0.32 -0.51 -2.59
N ASN A 121 0.94 -1.45 -3.29
CA ASN A 121 2.36 -1.77 -3.20
C ASN A 121 3.24 -0.99 -4.19
N ALA A 122 2.73 -0.65 -5.37
CA ALA A 122 3.53 -0.01 -6.41
C ALA A 122 4.14 1.31 -5.92
N GLY A 123 5.38 1.57 -6.34
CA GLY A 123 6.06 2.79 -5.94
C GLY A 123 7.38 2.96 -6.68
N ILE A 124 7.89 4.18 -6.68
CA ILE A 124 9.22 4.51 -7.17
C ILE A 124 9.97 5.27 -6.10
N ALA A 125 11.25 4.96 -5.93
CA ALA A 125 12.12 5.70 -5.01
C ALA A 125 12.65 7.00 -5.60
N GLY A 126 12.77 7.08 -6.93
CA GLY A 126 13.26 8.28 -7.61
C GLY A 126 14.75 8.57 -7.44
N PHE A 127 15.53 7.64 -6.89
CA PHE A 127 16.98 7.83 -6.72
C PHE A 127 17.70 7.92 -8.07
N SER A 128 18.51 8.94 -8.26
CA SER A 128 19.39 9.14 -9.42
C SER A 128 20.82 8.65 -9.17
N GLY A 129 21.21 8.42 -7.91
CA GLY A 129 22.52 7.92 -7.55
C GLY A 129 22.76 7.82 -6.06
N LEU A 130 24.00 7.53 -5.69
CA LEU A 130 24.48 7.49 -4.31
C LEU A 130 25.67 8.44 -4.14
N ASN A 131 25.72 9.14 -3.01
CA ASN A 131 26.95 9.77 -2.56
C ASN A 131 27.88 8.67 -2.02
N TRP A 132 28.74 8.13 -2.88
CA TRP A 132 29.59 6.98 -2.56
C TRP A 132 30.53 7.21 -1.38
N PHE A 133 31.12 8.41 -1.26
CA PHE A 133 31.98 8.73 -0.13
C PHE A 133 31.21 8.64 1.18
N ARG A 134 30.03 9.28 1.24
CA ARG A 134 29.17 9.24 2.42
C ARG A 134 28.64 7.83 2.70
N ALA A 135 28.24 7.09 1.66
CA ALA A 135 27.76 5.72 1.79
C ALA A 135 28.84 4.81 2.39
N ILE A 136 30.07 4.84 1.85
CA ILE A 136 31.20 4.05 2.36
C ILE A 136 31.53 4.46 3.80
N TYR A 137 31.65 5.76 4.06
CA TYR A 137 31.94 6.27 5.40
C TYR A 137 30.90 5.80 6.42
N MET A 138 29.61 5.92 6.11
CA MET A 138 28.54 5.50 7.00
C MET A 138 28.46 3.98 7.17
N VAL A 139 28.70 3.21 6.10
CA VAL A 139 28.77 1.74 6.19
C VAL A 139 29.92 1.30 7.11
N LEU A 140 31.06 1.98 7.08
CA LEU A 140 32.22 1.66 7.91
C LEU A 140 32.08 2.14 9.36
N THR A 141 31.40 3.25 9.60
CA THR A 141 31.30 3.87 10.94
C THR A 141 30.01 3.53 11.68
N ASP A 142 28.94 3.23 10.96
CA ASP A 142 27.60 3.02 11.50
C ASP A 142 26.74 2.15 10.58
N LEU A 143 27.21 0.92 10.39
CA LEU A 143 26.67 -0.02 9.42
C LEU A 143 25.15 -0.21 9.53
N ILE A 144 24.65 -0.49 10.74
CA ILE A 144 23.23 -0.81 10.95
C ILE A 144 22.36 0.39 10.55
N TYR A 145 22.71 1.60 10.97
CA TYR A 145 21.96 2.78 10.61
C TYR A 145 22.01 3.01 9.09
N ALA A 146 23.21 2.93 8.50
CA ALA A 146 23.40 3.14 7.07
C ALA A 146 22.51 2.21 6.23
N VAL A 147 22.50 0.91 6.54
CA VAL A 147 21.74 -0.08 5.77
C VAL A 147 20.25 -0.16 6.11
N THR A 148 19.81 0.46 7.22
CA THR A 148 18.38 0.56 7.57
C THR A 148 17.75 1.86 7.05
N TRP A 149 18.49 2.97 7.12
CA TRP A 149 18.05 4.31 6.70
C TRP A 149 19.06 4.95 5.74
N PRO A 150 19.12 4.47 4.48
CA PRO A 150 20.09 4.93 3.48
C PRO A 150 19.90 6.38 2.97
N SER A 151 18.77 7.03 3.28
CA SER A 151 18.35 8.32 2.71
C SER A 151 19.43 9.39 2.70
N SER A 152 20.22 9.47 3.76
CA SER A 152 21.29 10.48 3.91
C SER A 152 22.37 10.44 2.82
N TYR A 153 22.55 9.31 2.12
CA TYR A 153 23.51 9.15 1.03
C TYR A 153 22.85 8.77 -0.30
N CYS A 154 21.52 8.68 -0.36
CA CYS A 154 20.78 8.58 -1.62
C CYS A 154 20.62 9.98 -2.25
N ILE A 155 20.76 10.05 -3.57
CA ILE A 155 20.61 11.29 -4.34
C ILE A 155 19.32 11.16 -5.14
N SER A 156 18.46 12.18 -5.07
CA SER A 156 17.21 12.26 -5.84
C SER A 156 17.10 13.63 -6.51
N PRO A 157 16.48 13.71 -7.70
CA PRO A 157 16.11 14.98 -8.31
C PRO A 157 14.93 15.61 -7.54
N THR A 158 14.90 16.94 -7.53
CA THR A 158 13.80 17.76 -6.96
C THR A 158 12.84 18.18 -8.07
N GLY A 159 11.54 18.31 -7.77
CA GLY A 159 10.56 18.90 -8.68
C GLY A 159 10.21 18.07 -9.92
N THR A 160 10.37 16.74 -9.88
CA THR A 160 10.00 15.88 -11.00
C THR A 160 8.49 15.80 -11.18
N LEU A 161 8.02 16.00 -12.40
CA LEU A 161 6.60 15.98 -12.75
C LEU A 161 6.25 14.75 -13.59
N VAL A 162 4.98 14.32 -13.52
CA VAL A 162 4.43 13.40 -14.51
C VAL A 162 4.26 14.10 -15.87
N LYS A 163 4.04 13.32 -16.93
CA LYS A 163 3.61 13.88 -18.20
C LYS A 163 2.23 14.53 -18.04
N LYS A 164 1.89 15.47 -18.94
CA LYS A 164 0.53 16.00 -18.96
C LYS A 164 -0.49 14.87 -19.12
N GLN A 165 -1.56 14.94 -18.34
CA GLN A 165 -2.65 13.97 -18.29
C GLN A 165 -3.71 14.28 -19.35
N THR A 166 -3.85 15.56 -19.70
CA THR A 166 -4.86 16.09 -20.63
C THR A 166 -4.23 17.11 -21.59
N GLN A 167 -5.05 17.65 -22.50
CA GLN A 167 -4.68 18.80 -23.34
C GLN A 167 -5.23 20.12 -22.82
N LEU A 168 -5.85 20.13 -21.64
CA LEU A 168 -6.48 21.32 -21.08
C LEU A 168 -5.42 22.35 -20.64
N PRO A 169 -5.68 23.65 -20.83
CA PRO A 169 -4.71 24.70 -20.50
C PRO A 169 -4.54 24.91 -18.98
N ASP A 170 -5.56 24.58 -18.19
CA ASP A 170 -5.61 24.76 -16.73
C ASP A 170 -5.15 23.52 -15.94
N GLU A 171 -4.54 22.53 -16.60
CA GLU A 171 -3.97 21.36 -15.94
C GLU A 171 -2.86 21.74 -14.95
N PRO A 172 -3.03 21.50 -13.64
CA PRO A 172 -2.01 21.83 -12.65
C PRO A 172 -0.81 20.88 -12.72
N PRO A 173 0.38 21.29 -12.25
CA PRO A 173 1.51 20.38 -12.14
C PRO A 173 1.20 19.23 -11.18
N LEU A 174 1.66 18.03 -11.54
CA LEU A 174 1.51 16.83 -10.73
C LEU A 174 2.87 16.15 -10.52
N GLY A 175 3.29 16.05 -9.26
CA GLY A 175 4.58 15.49 -8.87
C GLY A 175 4.68 13.99 -9.16
N GLN A 176 5.79 13.57 -9.75
CA GLN A 176 5.96 12.19 -10.22
C GLN A 176 6.01 11.18 -9.08
N LEU A 177 6.83 11.43 -8.05
CA LEU A 177 6.96 10.51 -6.91
C LEU A 177 5.68 10.47 -6.09
N PHE A 178 5.07 11.64 -5.87
CA PHE A 178 3.76 11.75 -5.22
C PHE A 178 2.68 10.98 -5.97
N CYS A 179 2.57 11.17 -7.29
CA CYS A 179 1.57 10.48 -8.11
C CYS A 179 1.78 8.96 -8.10
N ALA A 180 3.01 8.50 -8.34
CA ALA A 180 3.33 7.08 -8.39
C ALA A 180 3.13 6.32 -7.06
N ASN A 181 3.37 6.98 -5.92
CA ASN A 181 3.35 6.32 -4.61
C ASN A 181 2.05 6.57 -3.82
N VAL A 182 1.40 7.72 -4.03
CA VAL A 182 0.27 8.20 -3.22
C VAL A 182 -0.94 8.53 -4.08
N PHE A 183 -0.88 9.56 -4.94
CA PHE A 183 -2.10 10.11 -5.56
C PHE A 183 -2.75 9.17 -6.58
N GLY A 184 -1.98 8.49 -7.44
CA GLY A 184 -2.54 7.48 -8.34
C GLY A 184 -3.21 6.32 -7.59
N HIS A 185 -2.65 5.94 -6.43
CA HIS A 185 -3.28 4.97 -5.53
C HIS A 185 -4.53 5.52 -4.82
N TYR A 186 -4.52 6.79 -4.44
CA TYR A 186 -5.65 7.49 -3.83
C TYR A 186 -6.84 7.50 -4.80
N MET A 187 -6.63 7.97 -6.04
CA MET A 187 -7.64 7.94 -7.12
C MET A 187 -8.14 6.51 -7.39
N LEU A 188 -7.21 5.54 -7.53
CA LEU A 188 -7.57 4.14 -7.77
C LEU A 188 -8.45 3.59 -6.64
N SER A 189 -8.07 3.87 -5.39
CA SER A 189 -8.77 3.34 -4.22
C SER A 189 -10.16 3.94 -4.07
N HIS A 190 -10.31 5.27 -4.23
CA HIS A 190 -11.60 5.95 -4.25
C HIS A 190 -12.53 5.32 -5.30
N ASN A 191 -12.04 5.17 -6.54
CA ASN A 191 -12.81 4.60 -7.64
C ASN A 191 -13.20 3.12 -7.41
N LEU A 192 -12.50 2.40 -6.53
CA LEU A 192 -12.77 1.00 -6.20
C LEU A 192 -13.57 0.81 -4.91
N VAL A 193 -13.91 1.88 -4.19
CA VAL A 193 -14.80 1.84 -3.01
C VAL A 193 -16.11 1.09 -3.28
N PRO A 194 -16.80 1.25 -4.42
CA PRO A 194 -18.03 0.49 -4.70
C PRO A 194 -17.83 -1.03 -4.69
N LEU A 195 -16.63 -1.53 -5.03
CA LEU A 195 -16.32 -2.97 -4.96
C LEU A 195 -15.93 -3.40 -3.54
N LEU A 196 -15.24 -2.53 -2.80
CA LEU A 196 -14.83 -2.79 -1.42
C LEU A 196 -16.04 -2.86 -0.46
N LYS A 197 -17.08 -2.05 -0.70
CA LYS A 197 -18.34 -2.08 0.06
C LYS A 197 -19.17 -3.35 -0.16
N LYS A 198 -18.89 -4.12 -1.23
CA LYS A 198 -19.54 -5.40 -1.54
C LYS A 198 -18.86 -6.60 -0.88
N SER A 199 -17.77 -6.38 -0.13
CA SER A 199 -17.14 -7.44 0.64
C SER A 199 -18.01 -7.81 1.85
N ASP A 200 -17.97 -9.09 2.24
CA ASP A 200 -18.69 -9.62 3.41
C ASP A 200 -18.01 -9.22 4.72
N ILE A 201 -16.76 -8.75 4.62
CA ILE A 201 -16.00 -8.13 5.70
C ILE A 201 -15.74 -6.66 5.32
N PRO A 202 -15.41 -5.79 6.28
CA PRO A 202 -14.88 -4.48 5.96
C PRO A 202 -13.71 -4.60 4.98
N GLY A 203 -13.93 -4.19 3.73
CA GLY A 203 -12.92 -4.25 2.67
C GLY A 203 -11.65 -3.54 3.10
N ARG A 204 -10.48 -4.04 2.69
CA ARG A 204 -9.20 -3.57 3.23
C ARG A 204 -8.39 -2.82 2.18
N ILE A 205 -7.99 -1.59 2.50
CA ILE A 205 -7.04 -0.80 1.72
C ILE A 205 -5.71 -0.83 2.47
N ILE A 206 -4.72 -1.53 1.94
CA ILE A 206 -3.42 -1.74 2.59
C ILE A 206 -2.36 -0.93 1.85
N TRP A 207 -1.87 0.11 2.51
CA TRP A 207 -0.81 0.98 2.00
C TRP A 207 0.57 0.42 2.28
N THR A 208 1.43 0.34 1.26
CA THR A 208 2.85 0.01 1.45
C THR A 208 3.70 1.27 1.62
N SER A 209 4.06 1.53 2.86
CA SER A 209 4.97 2.59 3.30
C SER A 209 6.43 2.10 3.40
N SER A 210 7.29 2.86 4.08
CA SER A 210 8.72 2.63 4.23
C SER A 210 9.19 2.96 5.66
N LEU A 211 10.32 2.38 6.10
CA LEU A 211 11.03 2.83 7.31
C LEU A 211 11.63 4.23 7.18
N GLU A 212 11.74 4.72 5.94
CA GLU A 212 12.26 6.04 5.59
C GLU A 212 11.18 7.11 5.51
N ALA A 213 9.93 6.78 5.85
CA ALA A 213 8.91 7.78 6.09
C ALA A 213 9.37 8.69 7.24
N ASN A 214 9.59 9.96 6.95
CA ASN A 214 10.29 10.89 7.84
C ASN A 214 9.55 12.23 7.95
N ARG A 215 9.32 12.67 9.19
CA ARG A 215 8.60 13.91 9.50
C ARG A 215 9.37 15.16 9.13
N GLU A 216 10.70 15.15 9.26
CA GLU A 216 11.57 16.33 9.08
C GLU A 216 11.55 16.92 7.67
N VAL A 217 11.21 16.09 6.67
CA VAL A 217 11.21 16.46 5.25
C VAL A 217 9.82 16.61 4.66
N PHE A 218 8.79 16.44 5.48
CA PHE A 218 7.40 16.57 5.07
C PHE A 218 6.87 17.97 5.37
N ASP A 219 6.27 18.59 4.37
CA ASP A 219 5.55 19.84 4.49
C ASP A 219 4.22 19.70 3.75
N VAL A 220 3.11 19.88 4.46
CA VAL A 220 1.77 19.79 3.89
C VAL A 220 1.51 20.88 2.85
N SER A 221 2.21 22.02 2.90
CA SER A 221 2.14 23.05 1.85
C SER A 221 2.86 22.66 0.56
N ASP A 222 3.70 21.62 0.63
CA ASP A 222 4.36 20.95 -0.49
C ASP A 222 3.97 19.46 -0.47
N ILE A 223 2.67 19.16 -0.40
CA ILE A 223 2.14 17.79 -0.26
C ILE A 223 2.61 16.85 -1.39
N GLN A 224 2.92 17.41 -2.56
CA GLN A 224 3.45 16.68 -3.71
C GLN A 224 4.98 16.46 -3.66
N ALA A 225 5.65 17.00 -2.64
CA ALA A 225 7.08 16.95 -2.41
C ALA A 225 7.94 17.47 -3.58
N LEU A 226 7.54 18.61 -4.17
CA LEU A 226 8.21 19.21 -5.32
C LEU A 226 9.42 20.07 -4.94
N LYS A 227 9.49 20.56 -3.71
CA LYS A 227 10.55 21.47 -3.24
C LYS A 227 11.67 20.76 -2.48
N THR A 228 11.40 19.55 -1.97
CA THR A 228 12.38 18.76 -1.22
C THR A 228 13.22 17.85 -2.13
N SER A 229 14.50 17.67 -1.80
CA SER A 229 15.37 16.64 -2.42
C SER A 229 15.17 15.24 -1.82
N ARG A 230 14.31 15.11 -0.81
CA ARG A 230 13.97 13.87 -0.09
C ARG A 230 12.49 13.52 -0.27
N ALA A 231 12.06 13.58 -1.54
CA ALA A 231 10.66 13.45 -1.90
C ALA A 231 10.07 12.06 -1.62
N TYR A 232 10.88 10.99 -1.71
CA TYR A 232 10.42 9.64 -1.38
C TYR A 232 10.05 9.50 0.10
N GLU A 233 10.88 10.02 0.98
CA GLU A 233 10.67 10.02 2.42
C GLU A 233 9.43 10.84 2.80
N SER A 234 9.28 12.02 2.18
CA SER A 234 8.12 12.90 2.36
C SER A 234 6.81 12.23 1.94
N VAL A 235 6.72 11.66 0.73
CA VAL A 235 5.48 11.04 0.24
C VAL A 235 5.15 9.72 0.95
N LYS A 236 6.15 9.00 1.49
CA LYS A 236 5.92 7.83 2.34
C LYS A 236 5.44 8.22 3.73
N TYR A 237 5.90 9.35 4.27
CA TYR A 237 5.33 9.91 5.49
C TYR A 237 3.87 10.37 5.30
N LEU A 238 3.52 10.94 4.14
CA LEU A 238 2.12 11.21 3.80
C LEU A 238 1.26 9.93 3.80
N THR A 239 1.80 8.83 3.29
CA THR A 239 1.12 7.51 3.34
C THR A 239 0.83 7.08 4.77
N ASP A 240 1.81 7.22 5.68
CA ASP A 240 1.64 6.91 7.10
C ASP A 240 0.55 7.80 7.73
N ILE A 241 0.60 9.11 7.50
CA ILE A 241 -0.39 10.07 8.01
C ILE A 241 -1.80 9.66 7.57
N LEU A 242 -2.02 9.46 6.26
CA LEU A 242 -3.34 9.17 5.72
C LEU A 242 -3.93 7.89 6.34
N ALA A 243 -3.17 6.80 6.35
CA ALA A 243 -3.65 5.53 6.88
C ALA A 243 -3.89 5.57 8.41
N LEU A 244 -2.95 6.13 9.17
CA LEU A 244 -3.00 6.12 10.65
C LEU A 244 -4.07 7.09 11.20
N THR A 245 -4.32 8.19 10.49
CA THR A 245 -5.34 9.18 10.89
C THR A 245 -6.71 8.92 10.27
N SER A 246 -6.85 7.95 9.35
CA SER A 246 -8.13 7.61 8.72
C SER A 246 -9.30 7.29 9.67
N PRO A 247 -9.13 6.65 10.86
CA PRO A 247 -10.26 6.38 11.75
C PRO A 247 -10.56 7.52 12.72
N LEU A 248 -9.80 8.62 12.68
CA LEU A 248 -9.97 9.70 13.65
C LEU A 248 -11.21 10.54 13.34
N PRO A 249 -11.95 11.01 14.37
CA PRO A 249 -13.08 11.91 14.16
C PRO A 249 -12.70 13.21 13.44
N SER A 250 -11.48 13.70 13.66
CA SER A 250 -10.97 14.93 13.06
C SER A 250 -10.83 14.85 11.54
N THR A 251 -10.58 13.66 10.98
CA THR A 251 -10.40 13.44 9.53
C THR A 251 -11.66 12.92 8.84
N ALA A 252 -12.66 12.50 9.62
CA ALA A 252 -13.88 11.85 9.15
C ALA A 252 -14.59 12.56 7.98
N PRO A 253 -14.72 13.91 7.91
CA PRO A 253 -15.39 14.54 6.78
C PRO A 253 -14.76 14.19 5.41
N TRP A 254 -13.43 14.20 5.32
CA TRP A 254 -12.71 13.90 4.08
C TRP A 254 -12.55 12.41 3.85
N VAL A 255 -12.37 11.62 4.92
CA VAL A 255 -12.33 10.16 4.81
C VAL A 255 -13.69 9.62 4.32
N ASN A 256 -14.80 10.16 4.81
CA ASN A 256 -16.13 9.78 4.36
C ASN A 256 -16.38 10.19 2.90
N SER A 257 -15.89 11.36 2.48
CA SER A 257 -15.91 11.79 1.07
C SER A 257 -15.08 10.85 0.19
N PHE A 258 -13.90 10.45 0.66
CA PHE A 258 -13.06 9.47 -0.03
C PHE A 258 -13.70 8.07 -0.11
N LEU A 259 -14.43 7.66 0.94
CA LEU A 259 -15.12 6.37 1.02
C LEU A 259 -16.58 6.43 0.55
N SER A 260 -17.02 7.52 -0.07
CA SER A 260 -18.33 7.58 -0.71
C SER A 260 -18.30 6.83 -2.05
N SER A 261 -19.47 6.38 -2.49
CA SER A 261 -19.66 5.81 -3.83
C SER A 261 -20.72 6.63 -4.57
N PHE A 262 -20.65 6.69 -5.91
CA PHE A 262 -21.66 7.36 -6.75
C PHE A 262 -23.11 6.91 -6.45
N ASP A 263 -23.31 5.66 -6.02
CA ASP A 263 -24.62 5.14 -5.62
C ASP A 263 -25.16 5.81 -4.33
N ASP A 264 -24.29 6.29 -3.45
CA ASP A 264 -24.70 6.99 -2.21
C ASP A 264 -25.28 8.38 -2.53
N ASP A 265 -24.72 9.09 -3.53
CA ASP A 265 -25.15 10.44 -3.92
C ASP A 265 -26.52 10.43 -4.64
N ASN A 266 -26.78 9.40 -5.45
CA ASN A 266 -28.09 9.21 -6.11
C ASN A 266 -29.22 8.84 -5.12
N HIS A 267 -28.89 8.21 -3.99
CA HIS A 267 -29.87 7.89 -2.95
C HIS A 267 -30.19 9.08 -2.04
N ILE A 268 -29.32 10.09 -1.94
CA ILE A 268 -29.57 11.31 -1.16
C ILE A 268 -30.46 12.29 -1.94
N SER A 269 -30.35 12.34 -3.27
CA SER A 269 -31.14 13.23 -4.12
C SER A 269 -32.60 12.77 -4.31
N ASN A 270 -32.87 11.47 -4.24
CA ASN A 270 -34.22 10.90 -4.32
C ASN A 270 -34.78 10.58 -2.92
N GLY A 271 -35.30 11.61 -2.26
CA GLY A 271 -35.94 11.51 -0.95
C GLY A 271 -37.04 10.43 -0.87
N LYS A 272 -36.88 9.55 0.13
CA LYS A 272 -37.74 8.46 0.64
C LYS A 272 -37.14 7.08 0.42
N SER A 273 -36.25 6.65 1.31
CA SER A 273 -36.02 5.21 1.53
C SER A 273 -36.56 4.80 2.90
N SER A 274 -37.47 3.84 2.85
CA SER A 274 -37.97 3.06 3.99
C SER A 274 -36.80 2.40 4.72
N LEU A 275 -36.87 2.43 6.06
CA LEU A 275 -35.90 1.86 7.01
C LEU A 275 -35.60 0.35 6.85
N GLN A 276 -36.17 -0.32 5.84
CA GLN A 276 -36.15 -1.76 5.67
C GLN A 276 -35.13 -2.27 4.64
N ASP A 277 -34.66 -1.42 3.70
CA ASP A 277 -33.65 -1.80 2.69
C ASP A 277 -32.19 -1.57 3.12
N ARG A 278 -31.96 -0.95 4.29
CA ARG A 278 -30.62 -0.71 4.86
C ARG A 278 -29.93 -1.97 5.42
N LYS A 279 -30.49 -3.17 5.16
CA LYS A 279 -30.11 -4.44 5.79
C LYS A 279 -29.27 -5.38 4.90
N LEU A 280 -28.75 -4.89 3.77
CA LEU A 280 -27.51 -5.43 3.19
C LEU A 280 -26.38 -4.57 3.75
N SER A 281 -25.64 -5.08 4.74
CA SER A 281 -24.66 -4.28 5.48
C SER A 281 -23.51 -3.85 4.56
N SER A 282 -23.62 -2.68 3.95
CA SER A 282 -22.49 -2.01 3.30
C SER A 282 -21.46 -1.72 4.41
N THR A 283 -20.40 -2.51 4.46
CA THR A 283 -19.33 -2.33 5.44
C THR A 283 -18.37 -1.26 4.92
N THR A 284 -18.13 -0.23 5.73
CA THR A 284 -17.14 0.81 5.40
C THR A 284 -15.74 0.18 5.31
N PRO A 285 -15.01 0.39 4.20
CA PRO A 285 -13.65 -0.14 4.07
C PRO A 285 -12.70 0.44 5.14
N SER A 286 -11.76 -0.38 5.60
CA SER A 286 -10.72 0.00 6.56
C SER A 286 -9.38 0.20 5.88
N MET A 287 -8.62 1.20 6.33
CA MET A 287 -7.26 1.46 5.87
C MET A 287 -6.22 0.97 6.86
N TYR A 288 -5.17 0.34 6.34
CA TYR A 288 -4.02 -0.15 7.09
C TYR A 288 -2.73 0.29 6.40
N VAL A 289 -1.64 0.37 7.15
CA VAL A 289 -0.32 0.67 6.61
C VAL A 289 0.70 -0.38 7.02
N ALA A 290 1.45 -0.84 6.03
CA ALA A 290 2.50 -1.84 6.18
C ALA A 290 3.83 -1.32 5.63
N HIS A 291 4.95 -1.91 6.03
CA HIS A 291 6.21 -1.75 5.34
C HIS A 291 6.99 -3.08 5.26
N PRO A 292 7.84 -3.28 4.25
CA PRO A 292 8.46 -4.57 3.97
C PRO A 292 9.73 -4.86 4.78
N GLY A 293 10.08 -4.02 5.75
CA GLY A 293 11.44 -3.96 6.29
C GLY A 293 12.48 -3.66 5.20
N ILE A 294 13.67 -4.22 5.35
CA ILE A 294 14.79 -4.16 4.41
C ILE A 294 14.92 -5.53 3.73
N CYS A 295 14.54 -5.57 2.45
CA CYS A 295 14.69 -6.72 1.58
C CYS A 295 15.51 -6.37 0.35
N ALA A 296 16.25 -7.35 -0.16
CA ALA A 296 17.00 -7.24 -1.40
C ALA A 296 16.05 -7.07 -2.58
N THR A 297 15.95 -5.84 -3.08
CA THR A 297 15.16 -5.51 -4.26
C THR A 297 16.00 -4.67 -5.21
N SER A 298 15.57 -4.56 -6.46
CA SER A 298 16.23 -3.74 -7.48
C SER A 298 15.96 -2.24 -7.31
N ILE A 299 15.53 -1.77 -6.13
CA ILE A 299 15.21 -0.36 -5.87
C ILE A 299 16.46 0.53 -5.90
N LEU A 300 17.62 -0.04 -5.58
CA LEU A 300 18.95 0.55 -5.77
C LEU A 300 19.75 -0.36 -6.72
N PRO A 301 19.90 -0.01 -8.01
CA PRO A 301 20.65 -0.83 -8.95
C PRO A 301 22.15 -0.75 -8.63
N LEU A 302 22.70 -1.86 -8.13
CA LEU A 302 24.13 -2.01 -7.83
C LEU A 302 24.76 -3.00 -8.81
N ILE A 303 26.03 -2.77 -9.18
CA ILE A 303 26.83 -3.77 -9.89
C ILE A 303 26.98 -5.04 -9.05
N LEU A 304 27.15 -6.20 -9.69
CA LEU A 304 27.11 -7.51 -9.02
C LEU A 304 27.95 -7.61 -7.73
N PRO A 305 29.23 -7.17 -7.67
CA PRO A 305 30.01 -7.25 -6.44
C PRO A 305 29.40 -6.42 -5.29
N LEU A 306 28.92 -5.21 -5.60
CA LEU A 306 28.31 -4.32 -4.62
C LEU A 306 26.94 -4.82 -4.18
N TYR A 307 26.20 -5.49 -5.07
CA TYR A 307 24.95 -6.16 -4.69
C TYR A 307 25.22 -7.23 -3.63
N TYR A 308 26.18 -8.13 -3.84
CA TYR A 308 26.52 -9.15 -2.84
C TYR A 308 27.10 -8.56 -1.55
N ALA A 309 27.88 -7.48 -1.64
CA ALA A 309 28.36 -6.76 -0.46
C ALA A 309 27.19 -6.16 0.36
N MET A 310 26.19 -5.58 -0.31
CA MET A 310 24.97 -5.09 0.33
C MET A 310 24.21 -6.23 1.02
N ILE A 311 24.07 -7.39 0.37
CA ILE A 311 23.45 -8.58 0.99
C ILE A 311 24.21 -9.03 2.23
N ALA A 312 25.54 -9.07 2.18
CA ALA A 312 26.37 -9.42 3.33
C ALA A 312 26.21 -8.40 4.48
N ALA A 313 26.14 -7.11 4.17
CA ALA A 313 25.88 -6.06 5.14
C ALA A 313 24.49 -6.19 5.78
N PHE A 314 23.45 -6.50 5.01
CA PHE A 314 22.11 -6.76 5.53
C PHE A 314 22.08 -8.00 6.44
N TRP A 315 22.78 -9.07 6.06
CA TRP A 315 22.93 -10.27 6.89
C TRP A 315 23.59 -9.93 8.21
N PHE A 316 24.68 -9.16 8.17
CA PHE A 316 25.37 -8.71 9.37
C PHE A 316 24.42 -7.87 10.24
N ALA A 317 23.76 -6.87 9.68
CA ALA A 317 22.80 -6.02 10.39
C ALA A 317 21.71 -6.83 11.10
N ARG A 318 21.17 -7.88 10.46
CA ARG A 318 20.24 -8.82 11.10
C ARG A 318 20.89 -9.56 12.27
N ILE A 319 22.09 -10.13 12.05
CA ILE A 319 22.80 -10.86 13.11
C ILE A 319 23.06 -9.96 14.30
N VAL A 320 23.38 -8.67 14.13
CA VAL A 320 23.56 -7.74 15.27
C VAL A 320 22.24 -7.26 15.91
N GLY A 321 21.10 -7.78 15.48
CA GLY A 321 19.79 -7.56 16.11
C GLY A 321 18.94 -6.48 15.48
N SER A 322 19.17 -6.12 14.21
CA SER A 322 18.19 -5.32 13.48
C SER A 322 16.92 -6.13 13.21
N PRO A 323 15.73 -5.69 13.67
CA PRO A 323 14.47 -6.40 13.39
C PRO A 323 14.06 -6.27 11.91
N TRP A 324 14.47 -5.19 11.25
CA TRP A 324 13.95 -4.85 9.94
C TRP A 324 14.60 -5.59 8.77
N HIS A 325 15.73 -6.26 8.97
CA HIS A 325 16.50 -6.87 7.88
C HIS A 325 15.97 -8.27 7.53
N VAL A 326 14.90 -8.33 6.75
CA VAL A 326 14.24 -9.58 6.32
C VAL A 326 14.93 -10.27 5.14
N LEU A 327 15.83 -9.56 4.46
CA LEU A 327 16.71 -10.02 3.36
C LEU A 327 16.01 -10.38 2.05
N SER A 328 14.93 -11.15 2.07
CA SER A 328 14.22 -11.53 0.86
C SER A 328 12.90 -10.78 0.72
N SER A 329 12.49 -10.52 -0.51
CA SER A 329 11.20 -9.88 -0.81
C SER A 329 10.01 -10.73 -0.39
N TYR A 330 10.15 -12.06 -0.34
CA TYR A 330 9.12 -12.98 0.18
C TYR A 330 8.87 -12.77 1.67
N ARG A 331 9.94 -12.61 2.46
CA ARG A 331 9.81 -12.25 3.87
C ARG A 331 9.32 -10.81 4.06
N GLY A 332 9.74 -9.91 3.18
CA GLY A 332 9.23 -8.53 3.14
C GLY A 332 7.72 -8.43 2.89
N ALA A 333 7.12 -9.43 2.25
CA ALA A 333 5.68 -9.46 2.03
C ALA A 333 4.84 -9.82 3.28
N ALA A 334 5.46 -10.22 4.40
CA ALA A 334 4.78 -10.73 5.59
C ALA A 334 3.66 -9.81 6.10
N ALA A 335 3.97 -8.54 6.38
CA ALA A 335 3.00 -7.61 6.95
C ALA A 335 1.82 -7.33 6.00
N SER A 336 2.08 -7.14 4.70
CA SER A 336 1.02 -6.92 3.71
C SER A 336 0.12 -8.13 3.54
N VAL A 337 0.69 -9.35 3.52
CA VAL A 337 -0.09 -10.59 3.40
C VAL A 337 -0.87 -10.89 4.67
N TRP A 338 -0.27 -10.66 5.85
CA TRP A 338 -0.96 -10.80 7.12
C TRP A 338 -2.17 -9.86 7.20
N LEU A 339 -2.00 -8.58 6.87
CA LEU A 339 -3.13 -7.64 6.81
C LEU A 339 -4.17 -8.02 5.76
N ALA A 340 -3.78 -8.68 4.67
CA ALA A 340 -4.70 -9.12 3.63
C ALA A 340 -5.53 -10.35 4.05
N LEU A 341 -4.89 -11.35 4.67
CA LEU A 341 -5.50 -12.67 4.87
C LEU A 341 -5.93 -12.96 6.31
N ALA A 342 -5.37 -12.27 7.31
CA ALA A 342 -5.73 -12.53 8.71
C ALA A 342 -7.23 -12.28 8.95
N PRO A 343 -7.91 -13.10 9.78
CA PRO A 343 -9.25 -12.79 10.25
C PRO A 343 -9.30 -11.39 10.86
N HIS A 344 -10.43 -10.69 10.70
CA HIS A 344 -10.57 -9.32 11.22
C HIS A 344 -10.30 -9.25 12.74
N SER A 345 -10.81 -10.23 13.49
CA SER A 345 -10.59 -10.37 14.93
C SER A 345 -9.12 -10.49 15.34
N VAL A 346 -8.26 -11.04 14.48
CA VAL A 346 -6.81 -11.16 14.76
C VAL A 346 -6.13 -9.80 14.64
N ILE A 347 -6.52 -9.00 13.64
CA ILE A 347 -6.01 -7.64 13.47
C ILE A 347 -6.53 -6.75 14.58
N ASP A 348 -7.84 -6.84 14.90
CA ASP A 348 -8.45 -6.07 15.97
C ASP A 348 -7.84 -6.39 17.33
N ALA A 349 -7.58 -7.67 17.63
CA ALA A 349 -6.91 -8.05 18.87
C ALA A 349 -5.47 -7.50 18.94
N ALA A 350 -4.77 -7.47 17.81
CA ALA A 350 -3.42 -6.91 17.74
C ALA A 350 -3.40 -5.38 17.95
N GLU A 351 -4.39 -4.65 17.44
CA GLU A 351 -4.54 -3.21 17.65
C GLU A 351 -5.19 -2.86 19.01
N ALA A 352 -6.04 -3.73 19.55
CA ALA A 352 -6.71 -3.53 20.85
C ALA A 352 -5.71 -3.40 22.00
N ALA A 353 -4.56 -4.06 21.92
CA ALA A 353 -3.46 -3.90 22.87
C ALA A 353 -2.94 -2.46 22.93
N TYR A 354 -2.94 -1.74 21.81
CA TYR A 354 -2.54 -0.33 21.75
C TYR A 354 -3.71 0.58 22.13
N ALA A 355 -4.92 0.29 21.67
CA ALA A 355 -6.13 1.06 22.00
C ALA A 355 -6.42 1.07 23.51
N ALA A 356 -6.19 -0.05 24.21
CA ALA A 356 -6.34 -0.15 25.67
C ALA A 356 -5.39 0.78 26.44
N LEU A 357 -4.29 1.20 25.82
CA LEU A 357 -3.31 2.15 26.37
C LEU A 357 -3.53 3.59 25.84
N GLY A 358 -4.71 3.86 25.27
CA GLY A 358 -5.06 5.16 24.71
C GLY A 358 -4.50 5.42 23.31
N GLY A 359 -3.94 4.41 22.64
CA GLY A 359 -3.46 4.47 21.26
C GLY A 359 -4.56 4.33 20.20
N GLY A 360 -4.16 4.07 18.96
CA GLY A 360 -5.01 3.90 17.78
C GLY A 360 -4.39 2.97 16.75
N ARG A 361 -4.48 3.31 15.46
CA ARG A 361 -3.95 2.49 14.36
C ARG A 361 -2.45 2.29 14.46
N VAL A 362 -2.01 1.13 13.99
CA VAL A 362 -0.62 0.69 14.06
C VAL A 362 -0.02 0.58 12.65
N LYS A 363 1.23 1.00 12.50
CA LYS A 363 2.03 0.69 11.32
C LYS A 363 2.69 -0.68 11.49
N TRP A 364 2.35 -1.61 10.61
CA TRP A 364 2.80 -2.99 10.69
C TRP A 364 4.04 -3.24 9.81
N GLY A 365 5.08 -3.83 10.40
CA GLY A 365 6.34 -4.08 9.73
C GLY A 365 6.65 -5.55 9.56
N SER A 366 7.10 -5.94 8.37
CA SER A 366 7.74 -7.24 8.17
C SER A 366 9.10 -7.23 8.88
N SER A 367 9.25 -8.15 9.85
CA SER A 367 10.41 -8.22 10.74
C SER A 367 11.00 -9.62 10.77
N CYS A 368 12.29 -9.71 11.08
CA CYS A 368 13.02 -10.94 11.34
C CYS A 368 13.89 -10.77 12.59
N ASP A 369 13.93 -11.81 13.41
CA ASP A 369 14.91 -11.87 14.48
C ASP A 369 16.32 -12.24 13.96
N ARG A 370 17.29 -12.37 14.88
CA ARG A 370 18.69 -12.72 14.56
C ARG A 370 18.81 -14.07 13.84
N LEU A 371 17.90 -15.00 14.09
CA LEU A 371 17.85 -16.34 13.49
C LEU A 371 17.07 -16.35 12.17
N GLY A 372 16.48 -15.21 11.80
CA GLY A 372 15.66 -15.07 10.60
C GLY A 372 14.25 -15.66 10.75
N ARG A 373 13.74 -15.81 11.98
CA ARG A 373 12.34 -16.12 12.25
C ARG A 373 11.49 -14.88 11.99
N GLU A 374 10.45 -15.04 11.18
CA GLU A 374 9.61 -13.95 10.70
C GLU A 374 8.56 -13.56 11.74
N SER A 375 8.25 -12.26 11.82
CA SER A 375 7.14 -11.74 12.61
C SER A 375 6.59 -10.48 11.96
N VAL A 376 5.31 -10.20 12.21
CA VAL A 376 4.69 -8.91 11.90
C VAL A 376 4.59 -8.13 13.20
N VAL A 377 5.17 -6.93 13.22
CA VAL A 377 5.37 -6.17 14.46
C VAL A 377 5.01 -4.70 14.27
N CYS A 378 4.70 -4.01 15.38
CA CYS A 378 4.51 -2.56 15.34
C CYS A 378 5.82 -1.84 15.01
N THR A 379 5.67 -0.78 14.23
CA THR A 379 6.72 0.13 13.81
C THR A 379 6.48 1.49 14.42
N GLU A 380 7.51 2.05 15.05
CA GLU A 380 7.49 3.41 15.55
C GLU A 380 7.38 4.40 14.38
N VAL A 381 6.46 5.36 14.50
CA VAL A 381 6.25 6.42 13.49
C VAL A 381 6.54 7.77 14.11
N GLU A 382 7.35 8.59 13.46
CA GLU A 382 7.69 9.94 13.96
C GLU A 382 6.41 10.78 14.11
N GLY A 383 6.21 11.39 15.28
CA GLY A 383 4.97 12.13 15.60
C GLY A 383 3.75 11.27 15.98
N TRP A 384 3.80 9.94 15.83
CA TRP A 384 2.72 9.03 16.24
C TRP A 384 3.18 7.95 17.24
N GLY A 385 4.48 7.74 17.42
CA GLY A 385 5.04 6.76 18.34
C GLY A 385 4.66 5.32 17.99
N PHE A 386 4.47 4.50 19.03
CA PHE A 386 4.01 3.12 18.92
C PHE A 386 2.49 3.08 18.99
N GLY A 387 1.84 3.13 17.82
CA GLY A 387 0.37 3.08 17.72
C GLY A 387 -0.33 4.24 18.41
N GLY A 388 0.24 5.45 18.44
CA GLY A 388 -0.40 6.64 19.02
C GLY A 388 -0.33 6.74 20.54
N ILE A 389 0.36 5.81 21.22
CA ILE A 389 0.51 5.83 22.67
C ILE A 389 1.54 6.89 23.07
N VAL A 390 1.12 7.83 23.93
CA VAL A 390 2.01 8.87 24.48
C VAL A 390 3.05 8.21 25.40
N GLY A 391 4.30 8.62 25.24
CA GLY A 391 5.47 8.07 25.91
C GLY A 391 6.27 7.07 25.06
N GLY A 392 7.11 6.30 25.75
CA GLY A 392 7.94 5.26 25.13
C GLY A 392 7.17 3.95 24.86
N PRO A 393 7.87 2.92 24.34
CA PRO A 393 7.27 1.62 24.04
C PRO A 393 6.66 0.97 25.28
N GLN A 394 5.37 0.65 25.22
CA GLN A 394 4.64 0.06 26.35
C GLN A 394 4.57 -1.47 26.29
N LEU A 395 4.43 -2.05 25.10
CA LEU A 395 4.38 -3.50 24.95
C LEU A 395 5.80 -4.10 24.96
N GLU A 396 5.93 -5.30 25.53
CA GLU A 396 7.22 -5.99 25.69
C GLU A 396 7.95 -6.18 24.35
N GLY A 397 7.21 -6.51 23.30
CA GLY A 397 7.75 -6.63 21.95
C GLY A 397 8.36 -5.31 21.45
N ASP A 398 7.73 -4.17 21.72
CA ASP A 398 8.24 -2.87 21.30
C ASP A 398 9.49 -2.46 22.09
N ARG A 399 9.49 -2.72 23.40
CA ARG A 399 10.61 -2.38 24.30
C ARG A 399 11.90 -3.10 23.94
N THR A 400 11.80 -4.31 23.42
CA THR A 400 12.97 -5.14 23.06
C THR A 400 13.51 -4.84 21.66
N ARG A 401 12.76 -4.11 20.82
CA ARG A 401 13.17 -3.77 19.45
C ARG A 401 14.06 -2.54 19.41
N ARG A 402 15.12 -2.62 18.59
CA ARG A 402 16.01 -1.48 18.31
C ARG A 402 15.23 -0.35 17.61
N ARG A 403 15.23 0.84 18.21
CA ARG A 403 14.67 2.07 17.66
C ARG A 403 15.63 2.77 16.70
N LYS A 404 15.11 3.66 15.86
CA LYS A 404 15.92 4.57 15.04
C LYS A 404 16.78 5.43 15.96
N ARG A 405 18.05 5.67 15.58
CA ARG A 405 18.92 6.55 16.38
C ARG A 405 18.30 7.95 16.42
N GLY A 406 18.21 8.53 17.62
CA GLY A 406 17.59 9.84 17.84
C GLY A 406 16.06 9.80 17.98
N ALA A 407 15.45 8.61 17.97
CA ALA A 407 14.03 8.47 18.29
C ALA A 407 13.75 9.03 19.70
N ARG A 408 12.68 9.82 19.79
CA ARG A 408 12.18 10.43 21.03
C ARG A 408 10.83 9.82 21.35
N ASP A 409 10.55 9.71 22.65
CA ASP A 409 9.24 9.25 23.11
C ASP A 409 8.17 10.27 22.71
N LEU A 410 7.01 9.77 22.30
CA LEU A 410 5.92 10.60 21.80
C LEU A 410 5.39 11.50 22.92
N THR A 411 5.35 12.81 22.71
CA THR A 411 4.68 13.71 23.66
C THR A 411 3.18 13.85 23.34
N ALA A 412 2.40 14.33 24.30
CA ALA A 412 0.97 14.59 24.09
C ALA A 412 0.76 15.67 23.02
N GLU A 413 1.62 16.69 23.00
CA GLU A 413 1.61 17.78 22.02
C GLU A 413 1.93 17.25 20.62
N GLU A 414 2.98 16.43 20.49
CA GLU A 414 3.37 15.84 19.21
C GLU A 414 2.25 14.97 18.62
N ARG A 415 1.51 14.25 19.47
CA ARG A 415 0.33 13.49 19.04
C ARG A 415 -0.76 14.40 18.50
N VAL A 416 -1.12 15.46 19.23
CA VAL A 416 -2.14 16.43 18.77
C VAL A 416 -1.72 17.09 17.45
N GLU A 417 -0.44 17.45 17.32
CA GLU A 417 0.11 17.98 16.07
C GLU A 417 0.00 16.97 14.92
N PHE A 418 0.22 15.67 15.16
CA PHE A 418 0.08 14.63 14.16
C PHE A 418 -1.39 14.44 13.73
N GLU A 419 -2.33 14.50 14.66
CA GLU A 419 -3.77 14.43 14.36
C GLU A 419 -4.22 15.64 13.53
N GLU A 420 -3.78 16.85 13.88
CA GLU A 420 -4.05 18.08 13.12
C GLU A 420 -3.36 18.05 11.74
N LEU A 421 -2.14 17.52 11.65
CA LEU A 421 -1.47 17.30 10.38
C LEU A 421 -2.27 16.35 9.49
N GLY A 422 -2.79 15.26 10.07
CA GLY A 422 -3.71 14.34 9.40
C GLY A 422 -4.93 15.03 8.83
N ARG A 423 -5.58 15.87 9.64
CA ARG A 423 -6.73 16.69 9.21
C ARG A 423 -6.41 17.54 7.98
N ARG A 424 -5.26 18.24 8.01
CA ARG A 424 -4.81 19.07 6.88
C ARG A 424 -4.49 18.23 5.65
N CYS A 425 -3.73 17.14 5.80
CA CYS A 425 -3.38 16.25 4.70
C CYS A 425 -4.62 15.67 4.01
N TRP A 426 -5.59 15.18 4.79
CA TRP A 426 -6.85 14.65 4.25
C TRP A 426 -7.64 15.71 3.48
N ARG A 427 -7.70 16.94 4.00
CA ARG A 427 -8.33 18.06 3.28
C ARG A 427 -7.65 18.33 1.93
N GLU A 428 -6.34 18.55 1.92
CA GLU A 428 -5.60 18.87 0.70
C GLU A 428 -5.68 17.73 -0.32
N MET A 429 -5.60 16.47 0.12
CA MET A 429 -5.73 15.30 -0.75
C MET A 429 -7.12 15.20 -1.40
N GLU A 430 -8.17 15.49 -0.65
CA GLU A 430 -9.53 15.41 -1.14
C GLU A 430 -9.89 16.57 -2.06
N GLU A 431 -9.47 17.79 -1.74
CA GLU A 431 -9.59 18.95 -2.64
C GLU A 431 -8.85 18.70 -3.96
N LEU A 432 -7.66 18.10 -3.88
CA LEU A 432 -6.88 17.72 -5.06
C LEU A 432 -7.57 16.63 -5.88
N ARG A 433 -8.14 15.60 -5.24
CA ARG A 433 -8.91 14.54 -5.92
C ARG A 433 -10.08 15.12 -6.69
N VAL A 434 -10.94 15.90 -6.04
CA VAL A 434 -12.12 16.52 -6.65
C VAL A 434 -11.72 17.41 -7.83
N ARG A 435 -10.68 18.22 -7.68
CA ARG A 435 -10.16 19.05 -8.77
C ARG A 435 -9.68 18.22 -9.96
N TRP A 436 -8.96 17.12 -9.72
CA TRP A 436 -8.48 16.26 -10.80
C TRP A 436 -9.61 15.47 -11.45
N ASP A 437 -10.62 15.04 -10.71
CA ASP A 437 -11.80 14.40 -11.28
C ASP A 437 -12.54 15.35 -12.23
N ASP A 438 -12.78 16.61 -11.85
CA ASP A 438 -13.37 17.64 -12.75
C ASP A 438 -12.56 17.83 -14.05
N ILE A 439 -11.23 17.96 -13.93
CA ILE A 439 -10.34 18.13 -15.08
C ILE A 439 -10.41 16.91 -16.02
N LEU A 440 -10.43 15.69 -15.45
CA LEU A 440 -10.48 14.46 -16.23
C LEU A 440 -11.84 14.25 -16.88
N ASP A 441 -12.94 14.58 -16.20
CA ASP A 441 -14.31 14.53 -16.75
C ASP A 441 -14.43 15.47 -17.96
N ARG A 442 -14.05 16.74 -17.79
CA ARG A 442 -14.02 17.73 -18.89
C ARG A 442 -13.12 17.30 -20.05
N ALA A 443 -12.00 16.65 -19.77
CA ALA A 443 -11.09 16.19 -20.81
C ALA A 443 -11.70 15.04 -21.63
N GLU A 444 -12.44 14.15 -20.97
CA GLU A 444 -13.16 13.05 -21.63
C GLU A 444 -14.35 13.57 -22.46
N ASP A 445 -15.12 14.52 -21.95
CA ASP A 445 -16.24 15.15 -22.68
C ASP A 445 -15.75 15.84 -23.97
N ASN A 446 -14.67 16.63 -23.87
CA ASN A 446 -14.06 17.29 -25.03
C ASN A 446 -13.50 16.30 -26.07
N MET A 447 -13.10 15.09 -25.66
CA MET A 447 -12.67 14.04 -26.60
C MET A 447 -13.87 13.36 -27.25
N GLY A 448 -14.96 13.16 -26.50
CA GLY A 448 -16.23 12.64 -27.03
C GLY A 448 -16.85 13.56 -28.08
N GLU A 449 -16.88 14.87 -27.83
CA GLU A 449 -17.39 15.88 -28.77
C GLU A 449 -16.57 16.02 -30.04
N LYS A 450 -15.25 15.76 -29.99
CA LYS A 450 -14.37 15.78 -31.18
C LYS A 450 -14.41 14.50 -32.00
N ALA A 451 -14.91 13.40 -31.42
CA ALA A 451 -15.03 12.11 -32.07
C ALA A 451 -16.43 11.87 -32.69
N ALA A 452 -17.43 12.64 -32.26
CA ALA A 452 -18.75 12.76 -32.89
C ALA A 452 -18.70 13.74 -34.07
#